data_AF-A0A8T4KBL3-F1
#
_entry.id   AF-A0A8T4KBL3-F1
#
_cell.length_a   1.000
_cell.length_b   1.000
_cell.length_c   1.000
_cell.angle_alpha   90.00
_cell.angle_beta   90.00
_cell.angle_gamma   90.00
#
_symmetry.space_group_name_H-M   'P 1'
#
loop_
_entity.id
_entity.type
_entity.pdbx_description
1 polymer ?
#
loop_
_entity_poly.entity_id
_entity_poly.type
_entity_poly.pdbx_seq_one_letter_code
_entity_poly.pdbx_strand_id
1 'polypeptide(L)'
;MPICLDNATKIMPALQGLDKEYVGIMHIHQDVDEQAIHAAAKKFVGKIKQTPPVRSAVVRKERERTVHSFDVLEIGGRDVLFRIACEAGTYVRVVCHQIGKL
;
A
#
# COMPACT_ATOMS: atom_id res chain seq x y z
N MET A 1 6.07 -4.69 13.26
CA MET A 1 6.98 -3.61 13.72
C MET A 1 8.17 -4.28 14.38
N PRO A 2 9.34 -4.34 13.73
CA PRO A 2 10.53 -4.90 14.37
C PRO A 2 11.03 -3.96 15.47
N ILE A 3 11.38 -4.52 16.62
CA ILE A 3 12.02 -3.80 17.72
C ILE A 3 13.40 -4.43 17.90
N CYS A 4 14.44 -3.62 17.73
CA CYS A 4 15.82 -4.05 17.92
C CYS A 4 16.35 -3.43 19.22
N LEU A 5 17.01 -4.23 20.06
CA LEU A 5 17.58 -3.81 21.34
C LEU A 5 19.10 -3.94 21.32
N ASP A 6 19.79 -3.09 22.09
CA ASP A 6 21.25 -3.10 22.24
C ASP A 6 22.00 -3.20 20.90
N ASN A 7 22.87 -4.20 20.76
CA ASN A 7 23.66 -4.43 19.56
C ASN A 7 22.82 -4.81 18.32
N ALA A 8 21.58 -5.29 18.51
CA ALA A 8 20.69 -5.59 17.39
C ALA A 8 20.19 -4.32 16.70
N THR A 9 20.26 -3.13 17.32
CA THR A 9 19.89 -1.86 16.67
C THR A 9 20.62 -1.62 15.35
N LYS A 10 21.83 -2.18 15.21
CA LYS A 10 22.68 -2.10 14.02
C LYS A 10 22.07 -2.79 12.78
N ILE A 11 21.15 -3.76 12.96
CA ILE A 11 20.50 -4.45 11.83
C ILE A 11 19.27 -3.69 11.29
N MET A 12 18.80 -2.64 11.98
CA MET A 12 17.59 -1.90 11.59
C MET A 12 17.60 -1.41 10.13
N PRO A 13 18.71 -0.89 9.56
CA PRO A 13 18.73 -0.48 8.15
C PRO A 13 18.38 -1.62 7.18
N ALA A 14 18.83 -2.84 7.46
CA ALA A 14 18.50 -4.01 6.65
C ALA A 14 17.00 -4.34 6.75
N LEU A 15 16.42 -4.30 7.95
CA LEU A 15 14.99 -4.60 8.17
C LEU A 15 14.05 -3.56 7.54
N GLN A 16 14.46 -2.29 7.53
CA GLN A 16 13.69 -1.21 6.92
C GLN A 16 13.56 -1.35 5.41
N GLY A 17 14.60 -1.87 4.75
CA GLY A 17 14.63 -2.07 3.29
C GLY A 17 13.86 -3.29 2.78
N LEU A 18 13.47 -4.22 3.67
CA LEU A 18 12.71 -5.40 3.27
C LEU A 18 11.33 -5.03 2.70
N ASP A 19 10.80 -5.85 1.82
CA ASP A 19 9.41 -5.75 1.38
C ASP A 19 8.46 -5.88 2.57
N LYS A 20 7.25 -5.35 2.39
CA LYS A 20 6.22 -5.27 3.42
C LYS A 20 4.91 -5.78 2.88
N GLU A 21 4.18 -6.48 3.73
CA GLU A 21 2.83 -6.95 3.46
C GLU A 21 1.87 -6.33 4.46
N TYR A 22 0.69 -5.93 3.97
CA TYR A 22 -0.37 -5.33 4.77
C TYR A 22 -1.71 -5.98 4.46
N VAL A 23 -2.53 -6.14 5.49
CA VAL A 23 -3.98 -6.38 5.36
C VAL A 23 -4.69 -5.12 5.81
N GLY A 24 -5.61 -4.62 5.01
CA GLY A 24 -6.30 -3.37 5.27
C GLY A 24 -7.72 -3.36 4.72
N ILE A 25 -8.52 -2.42 5.22
CA ILE A 25 -9.86 -2.14 4.72
C ILE A 25 -9.84 -0.76 4.05
N MET A 26 -10.34 -0.69 2.83
CA MET A 26 -10.57 0.57 2.10
C MET A 26 -12.07 0.81 2.00
N HIS A 27 -12.50 2.01 2.40
CA HIS A 27 -13.89 2.44 2.26
C HIS A 27 -14.07 3.28 0.98
N ILE A 28 -14.99 2.89 0.11
CA ILE A 28 -15.30 3.58 -1.15
C ILE A 28 -16.45 4.57 -0.91
N HIS A 29 -16.33 5.80 -1.45
CA HIS A 29 -17.33 6.85 -1.21
C HIS A 29 -18.56 6.79 -2.13
N GLN A 30 -18.62 5.83 -3.05
CA GLN A 30 -19.72 5.63 -3.99
C GLN A 30 -19.95 4.14 -4.22
N ASP A 31 -21.11 3.78 -4.75
CA ASP A 31 -21.42 2.41 -5.12
C ASP A 31 -20.70 2.08 -6.43
N VAL A 32 -19.93 0.99 -6.43
CA VAL A 32 -19.10 0.54 -7.55
C VAL A 32 -19.29 -0.96 -7.71
N ASP A 33 -19.36 -1.42 -8.96
CA ASP A 33 -19.45 -2.84 -9.26
C ASP A 33 -18.18 -3.60 -8.80
N GLU A 34 -18.36 -4.81 -8.25
CA GLU A 34 -17.26 -5.61 -7.73
C GLU A 34 -16.18 -5.89 -8.79
N GLN A 35 -16.58 -6.12 -10.06
CA GLN A 35 -15.62 -6.37 -11.13
C GLN A 35 -14.75 -5.15 -11.40
N ALA A 36 -15.32 -3.95 -11.28
CA ALA A 36 -14.56 -2.71 -11.41
C ALA A 36 -13.56 -2.55 -10.26
N ILE A 37 -13.92 -2.94 -9.03
CA ILE A 37 -13.01 -2.94 -7.87
C ILE A 37 -11.82 -3.88 -8.13
N HIS A 38 -12.09 -5.11 -8.57
CA HIS A 38 -11.03 -6.08 -8.91
C HIS A 38 -10.15 -5.59 -10.06
N ALA A 39 -10.74 -5.00 -11.09
CA ALA A 39 -9.99 -4.44 -12.22
C ALA A 39 -9.11 -3.26 -11.80
N ALA A 40 -9.61 -2.38 -10.93
CA ALA A 40 -8.85 -1.27 -10.37
C ALA A 40 -7.67 -1.79 -9.54
N ALA A 41 -7.89 -2.74 -8.62
CA ALA A 41 -6.83 -3.36 -7.82
C ALA A 41 -5.71 -3.95 -8.70
N LYS A 42 -6.08 -4.68 -9.77
CA LYS A 42 -5.13 -5.29 -10.70
C LYS A 42 -4.25 -4.28 -11.44
N LYS A 43 -4.76 -3.07 -11.73
CA LYS A 43 -3.99 -1.99 -12.39
C LYS A 43 -2.85 -1.46 -11.51
N PHE A 44 -2.91 -1.63 -10.19
CA PHE A 44 -1.87 -1.16 -9.28
C PHE A 44 -0.79 -2.20 -9.00
N VAL A 45 -0.90 -3.42 -9.56
CA VAL A 45 0.17 -4.42 -9.49
C VAL A 45 1.27 -4.07 -10.49
N GLY A 46 2.52 -4.00 -10.02
CA GLY A 46 3.69 -3.59 -10.79
C GLY A 46 4.27 -2.26 -10.31
N LYS A 47 4.94 -1.53 -11.21
CA LYS A 47 5.56 -0.24 -10.90
C LYS A 47 4.52 0.87 -10.90
N ILE A 48 4.44 1.59 -9.78
CA ILE A 48 3.51 2.71 -9.58
C ILE A 48 4.30 3.97 -9.19
N LYS A 49 3.80 5.13 -9.61
CA LYS A 49 4.33 6.43 -9.19
C LYS A 49 3.60 6.93 -7.96
N GLN A 50 4.36 7.32 -6.94
CA GLN A 50 3.83 7.85 -5.70
C GLN A 50 4.52 9.16 -5.33
N THR A 51 3.73 10.11 -4.86
CA THR A 51 4.25 11.24 -4.08
C THR A 51 3.84 11.03 -2.63
N PRO A 52 4.80 11.04 -1.67
CA PRO A 52 4.47 10.90 -0.26
C PRO A 52 3.39 11.90 0.20
N PRO A 53 2.55 11.51 1.17
CA PRO A 53 1.57 12.42 1.74
C PRO A 53 2.27 13.58 2.46
N VAL A 54 1.54 14.68 2.63
CA VAL A 54 2.03 15.88 3.35
C VAL A 54 2.54 15.51 4.74
N ARG A 55 1.84 14.60 5.43
CA ARG A 55 2.26 14.04 6.71
C ARG A 55 3.07 12.75 6.49
N SER A 56 4.38 12.89 6.33
CA SER A 56 5.35 11.78 6.24
C SER A 56 6.71 12.17 6.79
N ALA A 57 7.55 11.17 7.11
CA ALA A 57 8.91 11.37 7.64
C ALA A 57 9.97 11.54 6.55
N VAL A 58 9.58 11.67 5.28
CA VAL A 58 10.49 11.71 4.13
C VAL A 58 10.17 12.92 3.25
N VAL A 59 11.17 13.38 2.49
CA VAL A 59 10.99 14.50 1.55
C VAL A 59 9.92 14.16 0.51
N ARG A 60 9.01 15.11 0.28
CA ARG A 60 7.90 14.97 -0.66
C ARG A 60 8.37 15.19 -2.11
N LYS A 61 8.88 14.12 -2.70
CA LYS A 61 9.26 14.01 -4.12
C LYS A 61 8.63 12.76 -4.74
N GLU A 62 8.25 12.86 -6.02
CA GLU A 62 7.74 11.71 -6.78
C GLU A 62 8.80 10.61 -6.83
N ARG A 63 8.35 9.36 -6.67
CA ARG A 63 9.20 8.18 -6.70
C ARG A 63 8.41 7.00 -7.26
N GLU A 64 9.11 6.08 -7.89
CA GLU A 64 8.55 4.79 -8.27
C GLU A 64 8.60 3.82 -7.11
N ARG A 65 7.56 3.00 -6.96
CA ARG A 65 7.48 1.89 -6.02
C ARG A 65 6.84 0.69 -6.69
N THR A 66 7.22 -0.49 -6.24
CA THR A 66 6.67 -1.75 -6.77
C THR A 66 5.62 -2.32 -5.83
N VAL A 67 4.44 -2.62 -6.36
CA VAL A 67 3.44 -3.47 -5.72
C VAL A 67 3.56 -4.87 -6.33
N HIS A 68 3.90 -5.85 -5.50
CA HIS A 68 4.12 -7.23 -5.93
C HIS A 68 2.79 -7.97 -6.10
N SER A 69 1.84 -7.75 -5.20
CA SER A 69 0.48 -8.29 -5.28
C SER A 69 -0.53 -7.36 -4.61
N PHE A 70 -1.77 -7.41 -5.10
CA PHE A 70 -2.91 -6.75 -4.51
C PHE A 70 -4.12 -7.69 -4.63
N ASP A 71 -4.45 -8.36 -3.53
CA ASP A 71 -5.52 -9.33 -3.45
C ASP A 71 -6.71 -8.71 -2.75
N VAL A 72 -7.87 -8.70 -3.41
CA VAL A 72 -9.15 -8.38 -2.76
C VAL A 72 -9.66 -9.64 -2.09
N LEU A 73 -9.85 -9.59 -0.77
CA LEU A 73 -10.23 -10.75 0.06
C LEU A 73 -11.74 -10.83 0.28
N GLU A 74 -12.38 -9.68 0.51
CA GLU A 74 -13.82 -9.58 0.78
C GLU A 74 -14.33 -8.19 0.38
N ILE A 75 -15.57 -8.12 -0.11
CA ILE A 75 -16.28 -6.87 -0.40
C ILE A 75 -17.58 -6.88 0.40
N GLY A 76 -17.69 -5.96 1.35
CA GLY A 76 -18.86 -5.76 2.19
C GLY A 76 -19.48 -4.40 1.91
N GLY A 77 -20.38 -4.32 0.92
CA GLY A 77 -20.96 -3.04 0.48
C GLY A 77 -19.88 -2.10 -0.05
N ARG A 78 -19.55 -1.05 0.72
CA ARG A 78 -18.53 -0.06 0.36
C ARG A 78 -17.16 -0.32 0.99
N ASP A 79 -17.06 -1.32 1.86
CA ASP A 79 -15.81 -1.70 2.50
C ASP A 79 -15.15 -2.86 1.74
N VAL A 80 -13.90 -2.67 1.35
CA VAL A 80 -13.10 -3.67 0.63
C VAL A 80 -11.95 -4.10 1.52
N LEU A 81 -11.97 -5.37 1.95
CA LEU A 81 -10.85 -6.01 2.64
C LEU A 81 -9.83 -6.47 1.58
N PHE A 82 -8.57 -6.10 1.77
CA PHE A 82 -7.51 -6.45 0.83
C PHE A 82 -6.21 -6.82 1.54
N ARG A 83 -5.37 -7.57 0.82
CA ARG A 83 -3.97 -7.85 1.16
C ARG A 83 -3.07 -7.28 0.07
N ILE A 84 -2.03 -6.55 0.45
CA ILE A 84 -1.07 -5.93 -0.47
C ILE A 84 0.35 -6.28 -0.05
N ALA A 85 1.16 -6.80 -0.97
CA ALA A 85 2.60 -6.96 -0.81
C ALA A 85 3.33 -5.91 -1.66
N CYS A 86 4.24 -5.16 -1.07
CA CYS A 86 4.87 -4.01 -1.72
C CYS A 86 6.29 -3.73 -1.24
N GLU A 87 7.04 -3.03 -2.08
CA GLU A 87 8.37 -2.51 -1.80
C GLU A 87 8.37 -1.59 -0.57
N ALA A 88 9.48 -1.57 0.17
CA ALA A 88 9.69 -0.68 1.30
C ALA A 88 9.40 0.80 0.97
N GLY A 89 8.68 1.45 1.88
CA GLY A 89 8.32 2.87 1.74
C GLY A 89 7.16 3.15 0.77
N THR A 90 6.47 2.12 0.29
CA THR A 90 5.18 2.27 -0.39
C THR A 90 4.12 2.80 0.56
N TYR A 91 3.43 3.86 0.16
CA TYR A 91 2.34 4.43 0.96
C TYR A 91 1.02 3.78 0.57
N VAL A 92 0.59 2.74 1.30
CA VAL A 92 -0.69 2.03 1.04
C VAL A 92 -1.88 3.00 1.01
N ARG A 93 -1.91 4.01 1.89
CA ARG A 93 -2.94 5.07 1.88
C ARG A 93 -3.02 5.83 0.56
N VAL A 94 -1.88 6.07 -0.09
CA VAL A 94 -1.83 6.74 -1.40
C VAL A 94 -2.33 5.80 -2.49
N VAL A 95 -2.03 4.50 -2.41
CA VAL A 95 -2.60 3.48 -3.30
C VAL A 95 -4.13 3.49 -3.21
N CYS A 96 -4.70 3.40 -1.99
CA CYS A 96 -6.15 3.46 -1.79
C CYS A 96 -6.76 4.75 -2.38
N HIS A 97 -6.11 5.90 -2.15
CA HIS A 97 -6.57 7.19 -2.70
C HIS A 97 -6.50 7.25 -4.23
N GLN A 98 -5.49 6.63 -4.84
CA GLN A 98 -5.37 6.56 -6.31
C GLN A 98 -6.40 5.58 -6.90
N ILE A 99 -6.67 4.45 -6.24
CA ILE A 99 -7.74 3.53 -6.63
C ILE A 99 -9.09 4.25 -6.60
N GLY A 100 -9.41 4.98 -5.53
CA GLY A 100 -10.66 5.73 -5.41
C GLY A 100 -10.80 6.93 -6.35
N LYS A 101 -9.76 7.27 -7.13
CA LYS A 101 -9.79 8.31 -8.16
C LYS A 101 -9.96 7.78 -9.58
N LEU A 102 -9.84 6.47 -9.78
CA LEU A 102 -10.18 5.81 -11.04
C LEU A 102 -11.68 5.80 -11.25
#